data_AF-A0A932BZM1-F1
#
_entry.id   AF-A0A932BZM1-F1
#
_cell.length_a   1.000
_cell.length_b   1.000
_cell.length_c   1.000
_cell.angle_alpha   90.00
_cell.angle_beta   90.00
_cell.angle_gamma   90.00
#
_symmetry.space_group_name_H-M   'P 1'
#
loop_
_entity.id
_entity.type
_entity.pdbx_description
1 polymer ?
#
loop_
_entity_poly.entity_id
_entity_poly.type
_entity_poly.pdbx_seq_one_letter_code
_entity_poly.pdbx_strand_id
1 'polypeptide(L)'
;MTPTRPKSPVTLHQAFDEARFGARRTLNLRLQLLTPTQAVTRAEAWLRERQVAKAGEVLVITGRGKRSPGGVSAVKTAVVRRLAVLRRRGVVQSVREHSPGSFAVTLAPMSALVNAAPRARHPAEQGAAPHPAVLAGISPAGRTALRTLAVRSLEELGAGSLADRVVLDEMVRLYGRLSGTIEGTSDPDGALRAAVAAVLDELDAR
;
A
#
# COMPACT_ATOMS: atom_id res chain seq x y z
N MET A 1 -19.39 2.64 -46.82
CA MET A 1 -18.10 2.79 -46.12
C MET A 1 -18.25 3.85 -45.05
N THR A 2 -18.39 3.44 -43.80
CA THR A 2 -18.52 4.35 -42.65
C THR A 2 -17.15 4.91 -42.31
N PRO A 3 -16.93 6.23 -42.26
CA PRO A 3 -15.62 6.76 -41.93
C PRO A 3 -15.30 6.44 -40.47
N THR A 4 -14.19 5.74 -40.25
CA THR A 4 -13.58 5.52 -38.94
C THR A 4 -13.26 6.87 -38.32
N ARG A 5 -13.97 7.21 -37.24
CA ARG A 5 -13.74 8.41 -36.44
C ARG A 5 -12.26 8.45 -36.02
N PRO A 6 -11.50 9.52 -36.30
CA PRO A 6 -10.10 9.60 -35.87
C PRO A 6 -10.03 9.52 -34.34
N LYS A 7 -9.10 8.70 -33.83
CA LYS A 7 -8.79 8.64 -32.40
C LYS A 7 -8.41 10.06 -31.96
N SER A 8 -9.13 10.61 -30.98
CA SER A 8 -8.87 11.97 -30.48
C SER A 8 -7.39 12.12 -30.12
N PRO A 9 -6.74 13.25 -30.48
CA PRO A 9 -5.33 13.46 -30.19
C PRO A 9 -5.09 13.40 -28.69
N VAL A 10 -4.14 12.56 -28.27
CA VAL A 10 -3.64 12.51 -26.89
C VAL A 10 -3.20 13.93 -26.53
N THR A 11 -3.73 14.48 -25.44
CA THR A 11 -3.36 15.84 -25.05
C THR A 11 -1.90 15.84 -24.59
N LEU A 12 -1.17 16.92 -24.84
CA LEU A 12 0.25 17.05 -24.45
C LEU A 12 0.51 16.66 -22.99
N HIS A 13 -0.43 17.00 -22.11
CA HIS A 13 -0.39 16.64 -20.69
C HIS A 13 -0.46 15.12 -20.43
N GLN A 14 -1.26 14.39 -21.21
CA GLN A 14 -1.32 12.92 -21.11
C GLN A 14 -0.03 12.27 -21.62
N ALA A 15 0.60 12.84 -22.66
CA ALA A 15 1.88 12.35 -23.16
C ALA A 15 3.00 12.55 -22.11
N PHE A 16 3.02 13.67 -21.39
CA PHE A 16 3.94 13.89 -20.28
C PHE A 16 3.67 12.96 -19.09
N ASP A 17 2.41 12.71 -18.75
CA ASP A 17 2.05 11.77 -17.68
C ASP A 17 2.52 10.34 -18.02
N GLU A 18 2.32 9.90 -19.27
CA GLU A 18 2.80 8.59 -19.72
C GLU A 18 4.35 8.52 -19.73
N ALA A 19 5.03 9.58 -20.16
CA ALA A 19 6.49 9.63 -20.13
C ALA A 19 7.07 9.59 -18.69
N ARG A 20 6.39 10.21 -17.73
CA ARG A 20 6.86 10.28 -16.33
C ARG A 20 6.52 9.02 -15.53
N PHE A 21 5.29 8.53 -15.63
CA PHE A 21 4.79 7.44 -14.79
C PHE A 21 4.68 6.11 -15.56
N GLY A 22 4.31 6.19 -16.83
CA GLY A 22 3.96 5.04 -17.65
C GLY A 22 2.71 4.30 -17.16
N ALA A 23 2.24 3.35 -17.97
CA ALA A 23 1.07 2.54 -17.65
C ALA A 23 1.20 1.75 -16.33
N ARG A 24 2.41 1.31 -15.96
CA ARG A 24 2.64 0.49 -14.75
C ARG A 24 2.58 1.29 -13.45
N ARG A 25 2.67 2.62 -13.49
CA ARG A 25 2.59 3.50 -12.31
C ARG A 25 1.42 4.46 -12.38
N THR A 26 0.42 4.16 -13.21
CA THR A 26 -0.79 4.98 -13.35
C THR A 26 -2.03 4.16 -13.02
N LEU A 27 -2.78 4.59 -12.00
CA LEU A 27 -4.10 4.06 -11.67
C LEU A 27 -5.18 5.02 -12.14
N ASN A 28 -5.96 4.60 -13.13
CA ASN A 28 -7.06 5.39 -13.66
C ASN A 28 -8.43 4.88 -13.20
N LEU A 29 -8.97 5.49 -12.14
CA LEU A 29 -10.28 5.18 -11.58
C LEU A 29 -11.43 5.85 -12.35
N ARG A 30 -11.14 6.90 -13.12
CA ARG A 30 -12.13 7.65 -13.90
C ARG A 30 -12.83 6.77 -14.95
N LEU A 31 -12.12 5.80 -15.53
CA LEU A 31 -12.63 5.00 -16.63
C LEU A 31 -13.54 3.85 -16.19
N GLN A 32 -13.66 3.59 -14.89
CA GLN A 32 -14.19 2.31 -14.37
C GLN A 32 -15.60 2.39 -13.75
N LEU A 33 -16.31 3.52 -13.85
CA LEU A 33 -17.67 3.73 -13.30
C LEU A 33 -17.86 3.18 -11.86
N LEU A 34 -16.82 3.26 -11.05
CA LEU A 34 -16.81 2.69 -9.70
C LEU A 34 -17.62 3.55 -8.73
N THR A 35 -18.26 2.90 -7.76
CA THR A 35 -18.75 3.58 -6.56
C THR A 35 -17.56 4.11 -5.74
N PRO A 36 -17.76 5.12 -4.87
CA PRO A 36 -16.69 5.62 -4.00
C PRO A 36 -16.01 4.53 -3.17
N THR A 37 -16.78 3.59 -2.62
CA THR A 37 -16.25 2.45 -1.85
C THR A 37 -15.37 1.55 -2.70
N GLN A 38 -15.84 1.15 -3.89
CA GLN A 38 -15.06 0.32 -4.81
C GLN A 38 -13.77 1.02 -5.25
N ALA A 39 -13.83 2.32 -5.53
CA ALA A 39 -12.66 3.11 -5.90
C ALA A 39 -11.63 3.18 -4.77
N VAL A 40 -12.06 3.31 -3.51
CA VAL A 40 -11.19 3.28 -2.33
C VAL A 40 -10.52 1.92 -2.17
N THR A 41 -11.29 0.83 -2.21
CA THR A 41 -10.75 -0.54 -2.09
C THR A 41 -9.72 -0.81 -3.19
N ARG A 42 -10.05 -0.46 -4.44
CA ARG A 42 -9.16 -0.63 -5.59
C ARG A 42 -7.88 0.19 -5.45
N ALA A 43 -8.00 1.46 -5.02
CA ALA A 43 -6.87 2.35 -4.85
C ALA A 43 -5.91 1.86 -3.77
N GLU A 44 -6.46 1.41 -2.63
CA GLU A 44 -5.62 0.89 -1.55
C GLU A 44 -4.89 -0.38 -1.95
N ALA A 45 -5.61 -1.38 -2.49
CA ALA A 45 -4.99 -2.64 -2.92
C ALA A 45 -3.85 -2.37 -3.92
N TRP A 46 -4.11 -1.49 -4.90
CA TRP A 46 -3.11 -1.11 -5.88
C TRP A 46 -1.90 -0.39 -5.27
N LEU A 47 -2.11 0.60 -4.39
CA LEU A 47 -1.01 1.35 -3.78
C LEU A 47 -0.10 0.45 -2.94
N ARG A 48 -0.69 -0.53 -2.23
CA ARG A 48 0.09 -1.52 -1.47
C ARG A 48 0.87 -2.46 -2.38
N GLU A 49 0.26 -2.94 -3.44
CA GLU A 49 0.94 -3.75 -4.46
C GLU A 49 2.13 -2.97 -5.06
N ARG A 50 1.93 -1.70 -5.43
CA ARG A 50 3.01 -0.85 -5.96
C ARG A 50 4.08 -0.55 -4.92
N GLN A 51 3.73 -0.48 -3.64
CA GLN A 51 4.67 -0.30 -2.55
C GLN A 51 5.59 -1.51 -2.41
N VAL A 52 5.02 -2.72 -2.39
CA VAL A 52 5.78 -3.98 -2.38
C VAL A 52 6.70 -4.07 -3.60
N ALA A 53 6.22 -3.63 -4.77
CA ALA A 53 7.01 -3.56 -5.99
C ALA A 53 8.04 -2.40 -6.04
N LYS A 54 8.24 -1.67 -4.94
CA LYS A 54 9.16 -0.51 -4.80
C LYS A 54 9.00 0.49 -5.96
N ALA A 55 7.76 0.78 -6.36
CA ALA A 55 7.48 1.58 -7.56
C ALA A 55 7.85 3.07 -7.45
N GLY A 56 8.12 3.59 -6.24
CA GLY A 56 8.46 4.99 -6.01
C GLY A 56 7.25 5.93 -6.16
N GLU A 57 7.31 6.86 -7.12
CA GLU A 57 6.22 7.80 -7.39
C GLU A 57 5.20 7.22 -8.38
N VAL A 58 3.91 7.36 -8.06
CA VAL A 58 2.78 6.85 -8.86
C VAL A 58 1.70 7.92 -9.09
N LEU A 59 0.90 7.75 -10.14
CA LEU A 59 -0.20 8.66 -10.50
C LEU A 59 -1.57 8.00 -10.23
N VAL A 60 -2.43 8.67 -9.46
CA VAL A 60 -3.82 8.24 -9.21
C VAL A 60 -4.79 9.24 -9.83
N ILE A 61 -5.60 8.79 -10.79
CA ILE A 61 -6.57 9.62 -11.52
C ILE A 61 -8.00 9.29 -11.05
N THR A 62 -8.64 10.22 -10.35
CA THR A 62 -10.01 10.07 -9.81
C THR A 62 -11.08 10.75 -10.67
N GLY A 63 -10.68 11.70 -11.52
CA GLY A 63 -11.58 12.51 -12.34
C GLY A 63 -11.96 13.86 -11.70
N ARG A 64 -12.44 14.78 -12.54
CA ARG A 64 -12.62 16.22 -12.24
C ARG A 64 -13.99 16.63 -11.68
N GLY A 65 -14.94 15.71 -11.54
CA GLY A 65 -16.29 16.03 -11.05
C GLY A 65 -17.20 16.79 -12.02
N LYS A 66 -16.78 17.06 -13.27
CA LYS A 66 -17.56 17.80 -14.30
C LYS A 66 -18.96 17.22 -14.63
N ARG A 67 -19.29 16.01 -14.16
CA ARG A 67 -20.61 15.35 -14.32
C ARG A 67 -21.19 14.86 -12.98
N SER A 68 -20.66 15.35 -11.87
CA SER A 68 -21.12 14.99 -10.53
C SER A 68 -22.04 16.08 -9.98
N PRO A 69 -23.03 15.75 -9.12
CA PRO A 69 -23.86 16.74 -8.44
C PRO A 69 -22.99 17.80 -7.74
N GLY A 70 -23.28 19.08 -7.99
CA GLY A 70 -22.51 20.20 -7.43
C GLY A 70 -21.05 20.32 -7.90
N GLY A 71 -20.64 19.60 -8.95
CA GLY A 71 -19.27 19.63 -9.47
C GLY A 71 -18.23 18.88 -8.63
N VAL A 72 -18.65 18.22 -7.53
CA VAL A 72 -17.76 17.51 -6.60
C VAL A 72 -17.75 16.01 -6.92
N SER A 73 -16.59 15.46 -7.25
CA SER A 73 -16.45 14.02 -7.46
C SER A 73 -16.43 13.28 -6.12
N ALA A 74 -17.47 12.49 -5.83
CA ALA A 74 -17.53 11.63 -4.64
C ALA A 74 -16.33 10.66 -4.56
N VAL A 75 -15.86 10.16 -5.72
CA VAL A 75 -14.66 9.33 -5.84
C VAL A 75 -13.40 10.11 -5.45
N LYS A 76 -13.22 11.34 -5.97
CA LYS A 76 -12.08 12.20 -5.57
C LYS A 76 -12.03 12.37 -4.06
N THR A 77 -13.16 12.74 -3.44
CA THR A 77 -13.24 12.97 -1.99
C THR A 77 -12.91 11.71 -1.20
N ALA A 78 -13.48 10.56 -1.58
CA ALA A 78 -13.24 9.29 -0.89
C ALA A 78 -11.77 8.85 -0.99
N VAL A 79 -11.18 8.94 -2.19
CA VAL A 79 -9.77 8.56 -2.42
C VAL A 79 -8.81 9.49 -1.68
N VAL A 80 -9.03 10.81 -1.68
CA VAL A 80 -8.18 11.76 -0.93
C VAL A 80 -8.21 11.45 0.57
N ARG A 81 -9.39 11.17 1.14
CA ARG A 81 -9.51 10.73 2.54
C ARG A 81 -8.74 9.43 2.78
N ARG A 82 -8.81 8.47 1.85
CA ARG A 82 -8.05 7.22 1.98
C ARG A 82 -6.54 7.44 1.91
N LEU A 83 -6.05 8.29 1.01
CA LEU A 83 -4.62 8.64 0.92
C LEU A 83 -4.09 9.22 2.24
N ALA A 84 -4.86 10.07 2.93
CA ALA A 84 -4.49 10.58 4.24
C ALA A 84 -4.42 9.47 5.33
N VAL A 85 -5.30 8.47 5.26
CA VAL A 85 -5.22 7.27 6.11
C VAL A 85 -3.97 6.44 5.77
N LEU A 86 -3.71 6.20 4.48
CA LEU A 86 -2.57 5.41 4.02
C LEU A 86 -1.23 6.06 4.34
N ARG A 87 -1.16 7.39 4.38
CA ARG A 87 0.01 8.11 4.87
C ARG A 87 0.31 7.80 6.33
N ARG A 88 -0.73 7.77 7.17
CA ARG A 88 -0.61 7.40 8.59
C ARG A 88 -0.31 5.91 8.81
N ARG A 89 -0.56 5.06 7.81
CA ARG A 89 -0.30 3.62 7.84
C ARG A 89 1.03 3.23 7.19
N GLY A 90 1.86 4.20 6.81
CA GLY A 90 3.18 3.92 6.21
C GLY A 90 3.12 3.34 4.80
N VAL A 91 2.02 3.51 4.06
CA VAL A 91 1.91 3.11 2.65
C VAL A 91 2.28 4.27 1.72
N VAL A 92 1.86 5.47 2.10
CA VAL A 92 2.09 6.70 1.34
C VAL A 92 3.07 7.58 2.12
N GLN A 93 4.09 8.10 1.45
CA GLN A 93 4.99 9.09 2.03
C GLN A 93 4.42 10.50 1.84
N SER A 94 4.08 10.86 0.60
CA SER A 94 3.58 12.19 0.25
C SER A 94 2.53 12.13 -0.86
N VAL A 95 1.70 13.17 -0.93
CA VAL A 95 0.66 13.34 -1.95
C VAL A 95 0.70 14.78 -2.43
N ARG A 96 0.69 14.96 -3.76
CA ARG A 96 0.58 16.27 -4.41
C ARG A 96 -0.51 16.20 -5.48
N GLU A 97 -1.39 17.20 -5.55
CA GLU A 97 -2.28 17.31 -6.69
C GLU A 97 -1.43 17.61 -7.94
N HIS A 98 -1.56 16.75 -8.96
CA HIS A 98 -0.79 16.83 -10.19
C HIS A 98 -1.51 17.65 -11.25
N SER A 99 -2.80 17.38 -11.40
CA SER A 99 -3.77 18.18 -12.16
C SER A 99 -5.15 18.00 -11.51
N PRO A 100 -6.15 18.84 -11.81
CA PRO A 100 -7.48 18.69 -11.21
C PRO A 100 -8.00 17.25 -11.32
N GLY A 101 -8.21 16.60 -10.17
CA GLY A 101 -8.70 15.22 -10.10
C GLY A 101 -7.66 14.13 -10.40
N SER A 102 -6.37 14.44 -10.27
CA SER A 102 -5.26 13.49 -10.35
C SER A 102 -4.16 13.84 -9.35
N PHE A 103 -3.54 12.84 -8.75
CA PHE A 103 -2.60 13.00 -7.66
C PHE A 103 -1.32 12.22 -7.92
N ALA A 104 -0.19 12.91 -7.84
CA ALA A 104 1.11 12.25 -7.73
C ALA A 104 1.29 11.82 -6.26
N VAL A 105 1.57 10.54 -6.06
CA VAL A 105 1.70 9.90 -4.76
C VAL A 105 3.08 9.29 -4.68
N THR A 106 3.89 9.75 -3.73
CA THR A 106 5.16 9.07 -3.42
C THR A 106 4.86 7.97 -2.41
N LEU A 107 5.19 6.73 -2.75
CA LEU A 107 5.02 5.58 -1.86
C LEU A 107 6.09 5.60 -0.76
N ALA A 108 5.73 5.15 0.43
CA ALA A 108 6.68 5.00 1.52
C ALA A 108 7.53 3.73 1.32
N PRO A 109 8.78 3.70 1.83
CA PRO A 109 9.56 2.46 1.85
C PRO A 109 8.82 1.38 2.65
N MET A 110 9.03 0.10 2.31
CA MET A 110 8.39 -1.02 3.00
C MET A 110 8.75 -1.08 4.49
N SER A 111 9.99 -0.70 4.82
CA SER A 111 10.47 -0.55 6.18
C SER A 111 9.64 0.44 7.03
N ALA A 112 8.92 1.40 6.41
CA ALA A 112 8.02 2.29 7.12
C ALA A 112 6.83 1.55 7.78
N LEU A 113 6.38 0.42 7.22
CA LEU A 113 5.30 -0.39 7.80
C LEU A 113 5.74 -1.04 9.13
N VAL A 114 6.99 -1.49 9.19
CA VAL A 114 7.54 -2.22 10.34
C VAL A 114 8.16 -1.31 11.40
N ASN A 115 8.60 -0.11 11.01
CA ASN A 115 9.24 0.88 11.88
C ASN A 115 8.28 1.95 12.42
N ALA A 116 7.05 2.04 11.88
CA ALA A 116 6.06 2.95 12.44
C ALA A 116 5.88 2.69 13.95
N ALA A 117 6.07 3.72 14.78
CA ALA A 117 5.90 3.57 16.23
C ALA A 117 4.51 2.99 16.53
N PRO A 118 4.38 1.95 17.39
CA PRO A 118 3.09 1.55 17.90
C PRO A 118 2.49 2.78 18.59
N ARG A 119 1.38 3.31 18.07
CA ARG A 119 0.67 4.35 18.82
C ARG A 119 0.17 3.69 20.10
N ALA A 120 0.49 4.32 21.23
CA ALA A 120 -0.14 4.03 22.51
C ALA A 120 -1.65 4.06 22.28
N ARG A 121 -2.25 2.87 22.21
CA ARG A 121 -3.70 2.74 22.30
C ARG A 121 -4.06 3.26 23.67
N HIS A 122 -5.10 4.07 23.78
CA HIS A 122 -5.70 4.34 25.09
C HIS A 122 -5.92 2.98 25.79
N PRO A 123 -5.65 2.86 27.10
CA PRO A 123 -5.78 1.59 27.82
C PRO A 123 -7.15 0.89 27.64
N ALA A 124 -8.20 1.66 27.32
CA ALA A 124 -9.55 1.16 27.06
C ALA A 124 -9.73 0.41 25.72
N GLU A 125 -8.77 0.47 24.80
CA GLU A 125 -8.80 -0.23 23.49
C GLU A 125 -7.71 -1.31 23.39
N GLN A 126 -7.36 -1.95 24.50
CA GLN A 126 -6.61 -3.20 24.50
C GLN A 126 -7.50 -4.33 23.96
N GLY A 127 -7.83 -4.28 22.67
CA GLY A 127 -8.19 -5.49 21.94
C GLY A 127 -7.07 -6.51 22.14
N ALA A 128 -7.44 -7.76 22.43
CA ALA A 128 -6.54 -8.85 22.81
C ALA A 128 -5.24 -8.82 22.00
N ALA A 129 -4.11 -9.00 22.70
CA ALA A 129 -2.82 -9.18 22.04
C ALA A 129 -3.00 -10.20 20.90
N PRO A 130 -2.58 -9.89 19.67
CA PRO A 130 -2.83 -10.77 18.54
C PRO A 130 -2.31 -12.18 18.88
N HIS A 131 -3.21 -13.16 18.79
CA HIS A 131 -2.95 -14.51 19.28
C HIS A 131 -1.96 -15.23 18.35
N PRO A 132 -0.98 -15.99 18.86
CA PRO A 132 -0.01 -16.72 18.02
C PRO A 132 -0.65 -17.64 16.98
N ALA A 133 -1.89 -18.09 17.23
CA ALA A 133 -2.69 -18.86 16.27
C ALA A 133 -2.89 -18.17 14.92
N VAL A 134 -2.77 -16.83 14.83
CA VAL A 134 -2.78 -16.11 13.56
C VAL A 134 -1.68 -16.60 12.61
N LEU A 135 -0.56 -17.07 13.15
CA LEU A 135 0.54 -17.62 12.36
C LEU A 135 0.28 -19.07 11.89
N ALA A 136 -0.69 -19.77 12.46
CA ALA A 136 -0.97 -21.17 12.11
C ALA A 136 -1.50 -21.32 10.67
N GLY A 137 -2.15 -20.28 10.14
CA GLY A 137 -2.62 -20.25 8.75
C GLY A 137 -1.53 -19.92 7.71
N ILE A 138 -0.29 -19.67 8.14
CA ILE A 138 0.82 -19.31 7.26
C ILE A 138 1.61 -20.56 6.91
N SER A 139 2.05 -20.69 5.66
CA SER A 139 2.87 -21.82 5.23
C SER A 139 4.18 -21.90 6.03
N PRO A 140 4.85 -23.06 6.08
CA PRO A 140 6.19 -23.16 6.67
C PRO A 140 7.20 -22.17 6.07
N ALA A 141 7.14 -21.94 4.76
CA ALA A 141 8.02 -20.99 4.07
C ALA A 141 7.72 -19.54 4.49
N GLY A 142 6.44 -19.16 4.54
CA GLY A 142 6.01 -17.84 5.00
C GLY A 142 6.38 -17.58 6.47
N ARG A 143 6.22 -18.57 7.35
CA ARG A 143 6.65 -18.49 8.75
C ARG A 143 8.16 -18.35 8.89
N THR A 144 8.93 -19.06 8.07
CA THR A 144 10.40 -18.96 8.05
C THR A 144 10.83 -17.55 7.65
N ALA A 145 10.28 -17.02 6.56
CA ALA A 145 10.57 -15.65 6.12
C ALA A 145 10.22 -14.61 7.19
N LEU A 146 9.04 -14.73 7.80
CA LEU A 146 8.59 -13.85 8.88
C LEU A 146 9.49 -13.93 10.11
N ARG A 147 9.97 -15.13 10.47
CA ARG A 147 10.94 -15.33 11.56
C ARG A 147 12.26 -14.63 11.26
N THR A 148 12.77 -14.75 10.04
CA THR A 148 13.99 -14.05 9.61
C THR A 148 13.85 -12.53 9.77
N LEU A 149 12.72 -11.97 9.34
CA LEU A 149 12.45 -10.55 9.52
C LEU A 149 12.33 -10.14 11.00
N ALA A 150 11.68 -10.97 11.82
CA ALA A 150 11.56 -10.72 13.25
C ALA A 150 12.92 -10.67 13.95
N VAL A 151 13.78 -11.63 13.67
CA VAL A 151 15.15 -11.65 14.21
C VAL A 151 15.91 -10.40 13.77
N ARG A 152 15.91 -10.08 12.47
CA ARG A 152 16.61 -8.90 11.94
C ARG A 152 16.10 -7.58 12.53
N SER A 153 14.79 -7.45 12.69
CA SER A 153 14.14 -6.29 13.31
C SER A 153 14.55 -6.13 14.78
N LEU A 154 14.63 -7.22 15.54
CA LEU A 154 15.07 -7.19 16.93
C LEU A 154 16.57 -6.87 17.06
N GLU A 155 17.40 -7.40 16.16
CA GLU A 155 18.83 -7.08 16.09
C GLU A 155 19.08 -5.59 15.81
N GLU A 156 18.30 -4.96 14.91
CA GLU A 156 18.38 -3.49 14.68
C GLU A 156 18.09 -2.69 15.95
N LEU A 157 17.24 -3.22 16.85
CA LEU A 157 16.92 -2.59 18.14
C LEU A 157 17.97 -2.86 19.22
N GLY A 158 19.08 -3.55 18.88
CA GLY A 158 20.15 -3.89 19.80
C GLY A 158 19.76 -4.99 20.80
N ALA A 159 18.72 -5.77 20.52
CA ALA A 159 18.36 -6.90 21.36
C ALA A 159 19.47 -7.97 21.26
N GLY A 160 19.98 -8.41 22.41
CA GLY A 160 21.00 -9.46 22.50
C GLY A 160 20.42 -10.85 22.24
N SER A 161 20.70 -11.82 23.11
CA SER A 161 20.12 -13.17 23.00
C SER A 161 18.60 -13.13 22.88
N LEU A 162 18.07 -13.52 21.71
CA LEU A 162 16.64 -13.50 21.42
C LEU A 162 15.99 -14.80 21.90
N ALA A 163 15.27 -14.73 23.02
CA ALA A 163 14.43 -15.84 23.44
C ALA A 163 13.33 -16.11 22.40
N ASP A 164 13.00 -17.38 22.16
CA ASP A 164 12.01 -17.78 21.14
C ASP A 164 10.66 -17.09 21.29
N ARG A 165 10.23 -16.82 22.53
CA ARG A 165 9.00 -16.10 22.82
C ARG A 165 9.02 -14.66 22.29
N VAL A 166 10.15 -13.97 22.43
CA VAL A 166 10.33 -12.59 21.94
C VAL A 166 10.27 -12.58 20.41
N VAL A 167 10.92 -13.55 19.76
CA VAL A 167 10.86 -13.70 18.31
C VAL A 167 9.43 -13.98 17.84
N LEU A 168 8.70 -14.85 18.55
CA LEU A 168 7.31 -15.16 18.21
C LEU A 168 6.38 -13.93 18.34
N ASP A 169 6.49 -13.18 19.43
CA ASP A 169 5.70 -11.96 19.64
C ASP A 169 6.00 -10.92 18.55
N GLU A 170 7.26 -10.81 18.15
CA GLU A 170 7.70 -9.95 17.06
C GLU A 170 7.16 -10.42 15.70
N MET A 171 7.18 -11.73 15.42
CA MET A 171 6.57 -12.29 14.21
C MET A 171 5.08 -11.91 14.11
N VAL A 172 4.34 -12.04 15.21
CA VAL A 172 2.92 -11.67 15.26
C VAL A 172 2.73 -10.16 14.99
N ARG A 173 3.55 -9.32 15.63
CA ARG A 173 3.52 -7.85 15.43
C ARG A 173 3.76 -7.48 13.97
N LEU A 174 4.79 -8.07 13.36
CA LEU A 174 5.17 -7.81 11.98
C LEU A 174 4.12 -8.32 11.00
N TYR A 175 3.56 -9.50 11.24
CA TYR A 175 2.46 -10.02 10.42
C TYR A 175 1.25 -9.08 10.45
N GLY A 176 0.86 -8.58 11.62
CA GLY A 176 -0.25 -7.62 11.72
C GLY A 176 0.00 -6.28 11.00
N ARG A 177 1.26 -5.92 10.76
CA ARG A 177 1.63 -4.71 9.98
C ARG A 177 1.63 -4.97 8.48
N LEU A 178 1.96 -6.19 8.07
CA LEU A 178 2.00 -6.63 6.68
C LEU A 178 0.64 -7.17 6.19
N SER A 179 -0.28 -7.55 7.07
CA SER A 179 -1.55 -8.19 6.69
C SER A 179 -2.34 -7.40 5.64
N GLY A 180 -2.34 -6.07 5.76
CA GLY A 180 -3.03 -5.21 4.79
C GLY A 180 -2.47 -5.27 3.37
N THR A 181 -1.21 -5.68 3.16
CA THR A 181 -0.63 -5.90 1.81
C THR A 181 -0.97 -7.28 1.23
N ILE A 182 -1.53 -8.17 2.07
CA ILE A 182 -1.85 -9.56 1.75
C ILE A 182 -3.37 -9.75 1.57
N GLU A 183 -4.18 -8.84 2.11
CA GLU A 183 -5.63 -8.88 1.95
C GLU A 183 -6.05 -8.79 0.47
N GLY A 184 -6.87 -9.76 0.03
CA GLY A 184 -7.47 -9.76 -1.30
C GLY A 184 -6.58 -10.28 -2.44
N THR A 185 -5.38 -10.80 -2.15
CA THR A 185 -4.59 -11.54 -3.15
C THR A 185 -5.03 -12.99 -3.27
N SER A 186 -4.89 -13.57 -4.47
CA SER A 186 -5.10 -14.99 -4.75
C SER A 186 -4.01 -15.89 -4.17
N ASP A 187 -2.83 -15.33 -3.89
CA ASP A 187 -1.72 -16.02 -3.22
C ASP A 187 -1.25 -15.22 -1.99
N PRO A 188 -1.95 -15.35 -0.85
CA PRO A 188 -1.60 -14.66 0.39
C PRO A 188 -0.18 -14.93 0.88
N ASP A 189 0.28 -16.18 0.75
CA ASP A 189 1.59 -16.57 1.26
C ASP A 189 2.72 -16.03 0.38
N GLY A 190 2.58 -16.07 -0.95
CA GLY A 190 3.50 -15.43 -1.88
C GLY A 190 3.58 -13.92 -1.67
N ALA A 191 2.44 -13.26 -1.45
CA ALA A 191 2.41 -11.83 -1.15
C ALA A 191 3.10 -11.49 0.18
N LEU A 192 2.90 -12.32 1.23
CA LEU A 192 3.62 -12.16 2.50
C LEU A 192 5.13 -12.27 2.30
N ARG A 193 5.59 -13.31 1.60
CA ARG A 193 7.01 -13.53 1.34
C ARG A 193 7.63 -12.39 0.52
N ALA A 194 6.93 -11.90 -0.49
CA ALA A 194 7.37 -10.75 -1.28
C ALA A 194 7.47 -9.47 -0.43
N ALA A 195 6.49 -9.23 0.44
CA ALA A 195 6.51 -8.09 1.35
C ALA A 195 7.66 -8.18 2.36
N VAL A 196 7.90 -9.37 2.93
CA VAL A 196 9.02 -9.62 3.85
C VAL A 196 10.36 -9.40 3.15
N ALA A 197 10.56 -9.98 1.97
CA ALA A 197 11.80 -9.80 1.20
C ALA A 197 12.05 -8.33 0.89
N ALA A 198 11.01 -7.59 0.47
CA ALA A 198 11.14 -6.17 0.20
C ALA A 198 11.56 -5.35 1.43
N VAL A 199 11.11 -5.72 2.64
CA VAL A 199 11.56 -5.09 3.89
C VAL A 199 13.01 -5.46 4.19
N LEU A 200 13.37 -6.74 4.13
CA LEU A 200 14.74 -7.21 4.42
C LEU A 200 15.77 -6.54 3.52
N ASP A 201 15.51 -6.51 2.21
CA ASP A 201 16.36 -5.79 1.24
C ASP A 201 16.60 -4.32 1.63
N GLU A 202 15.59 -3.65 2.20
CA GLU A 202 15.71 -2.25 2.62
C GLU A 202 16.47 -2.09 3.93
N LEU A 203 16.40 -3.07 4.83
CA LEU A 203 17.18 -3.05 6.08
C LEU A 203 18.66 -3.32 5.78
N ASP A 204 18.95 -4.25 4.87
CA ASP A 204 20.33 -4.62 4.51
C ASP A 204 21.02 -3.58 3.62
N ALA A 205 20.28 -2.65 3.02
CA ALA A 205 20.82 -1.54 2.24
C ALA A 205 21.18 -0.29 3.07
N ARG A 206 21.03 -0.33 4.40
CA ARG A 206 21.35 0.77 5.32
C ARG A 206 22.76 0.63 5.90
#